data_AF-A0A8J3BGI8-F1
#
_entry.id   AF-A0A8J3BGI8-F1
#
_cell.length_a   1.000
_cell.length_b   1.000
_cell.length_c   1.000
_cell.angle_alpha   90.00
_cell.angle_beta   90.00
_cell.angle_gamma   90.00
#
_symmetry.space_group_name_H-M   'P 1'
#
loop_
_entity.id
_entity.type
_entity.pdbx_description
1 polymer ?
#
loop_
_entity_poly.entity_id
_entity_poly.type
_entity_poly.pdbx_seq_one_letter_code
_entity_poly.pdbx_strand_id
1 'polypeptide(L)'
;MAEPGEFVDFPTNAEDFDYASGGGTPTRQFTFAVTVRAAAPVVLAEHDEYRWAHPDSGPPVTDAVAAVLAAHAAGTVRGSGA
;
A
#
# COMPACT_ATOMS: atom_id res chain seq x y z
N MET A 1 -19.61 16.51 -11.85
CA MET A 1 -18.45 16.78 -10.97
C MET A 1 -18.21 15.48 -10.22
N ALA A 2 -17.05 14.85 -10.35
CA ALA A 2 -16.77 13.58 -9.67
C ALA A 2 -16.30 13.86 -8.24
N GLU A 3 -16.78 13.09 -7.26
CA GLU A 3 -16.41 13.26 -5.85
C GLU A 3 -14.96 12.78 -5.62
N PRO A 4 -14.09 13.57 -4.96
CA PRO A 4 -12.72 13.16 -4.67
C PRO A 4 -12.69 11.94 -3.73
N GLY A 5 -11.79 10.98 -3.98
CA GLY A 5 -11.58 9.84 -3.08
C GLY A 5 -12.46 8.62 -3.33
N GLU A 6 -13.23 8.58 -4.42
CA GLU A 6 -13.96 7.37 -4.82
C GLU A 6 -12.98 6.27 -5.29
N PHE A 7 -13.05 5.11 -4.62
CA PHE A 7 -12.35 3.90 -5.06
C PHE A 7 -12.95 3.40 -6.39
N VAL A 8 -12.09 3.01 -7.33
CA VAL A 8 -12.55 2.47 -8.62
C VAL A 8 -12.86 0.97 -8.53
N ASP A 9 -12.34 0.30 -7.50
CA ASP A 9 -12.46 -1.13 -7.24
C ASP A 9 -12.33 -1.42 -5.74
N PHE A 10 -12.71 -2.62 -5.32
CA PHE A 10 -12.47 -3.09 -3.95
C PHE A 10 -10.97 -3.34 -3.71
N PRO A 11 -10.47 -3.06 -2.49
CA PRO A 11 -9.07 -3.35 -2.16
C PRO A 11 -8.74 -4.83 -2.36
N THR A 12 -7.69 -5.09 -3.13
CA THR A 12 -7.14 -6.45 -3.33
C THR A 12 -5.97 -6.67 -2.41
N ASN A 13 -5.87 -7.84 -1.76
CA ASN A 13 -4.68 -8.17 -0.99
C ASN A 13 -3.47 -8.23 -1.92
N ALA A 14 -2.46 -7.42 -1.62
CA ALA A 14 -1.21 -7.36 -2.36
C ALA A 14 -0.24 -8.43 -1.86
N GLU A 15 0.06 -8.41 -0.56
CA GLU A 15 0.97 -9.32 0.12
C GLU A 15 0.70 -9.33 1.63
N ASP A 16 1.22 -10.35 2.32
CA ASP A 16 1.32 -10.40 3.79
C ASP A 16 2.74 -10.73 4.24
N PHE A 17 3.17 -10.17 5.38
CA PHE A 17 4.46 -10.51 5.96
C PHE A 17 4.47 -10.39 7.49
N ASP A 18 5.32 -11.20 8.11
CA ASP A 18 5.51 -11.23 9.56
C ASP A 18 6.71 -10.35 9.96
N TYR A 19 6.59 -9.64 11.08
CA TYR A 19 7.66 -8.84 11.67
C TYR A 19 7.51 -8.76 13.19
N ALA A 20 8.60 -8.43 13.89
CA ALA A 20 8.53 -8.06 15.31
C ALA A 20 8.24 -6.57 15.42
N SER A 21 7.19 -6.20 16.15
CA SER A 21 6.91 -4.79 16.46
C SER A 21 8.02 -4.17 17.31
N GLY A 22 8.00 -2.84 17.50
CA GLY A 22 8.97 -2.15 18.37
C GLY A 22 9.01 -2.66 19.81
N GLY A 23 7.93 -3.30 20.30
CA GLY A 23 7.87 -3.97 21.61
C GLY A 23 8.22 -5.46 21.60
N GLY A 24 8.64 -6.02 20.45
CA GLY A 24 8.98 -7.43 20.29
C GLY A 24 7.77 -8.36 20.06
N THR A 25 6.54 -7.84 20.03
CA THR A 25 5.35 -8.65 19.73
C THR A 25 5.39 -9.15 18.29
N PRO A 26 5.27 -10.47 18.05
CA PRO A 26 5.10 -11.02 16.70
C PRO A 26 3.84 -10.46 16.07
N THR A 27 3.99 -9.84 14.89
CA THR A 27 2.93 -9.13 14.18
C THR A 27 2.90 -9.57 12.73
N ARG A 28 1.71 -9.72 12.17
CA ARG A 28 1.51 -9.88 10.72
C ARG A 28 0.94 -8.60 10.13
N GLN A 29 1.54 -8.10 9.06
CA GLN A 29 0.99 -7.01 8.27
C GLN A 29 0.30 -7.58 7.03
N PHE A 30 -0.93 -7.11 6.79
CA PHE A 30 -1.67 -7.36 5.56
C PHE A 30 -1.65 -6.08 4.73
N THR A 31 -1.14 -6.17 3.50
CA THR A 31 -1.08 -5.04 2.59
C THR A 31 -2.16 -5.19 1.52
N PHE A 32 -2.84 -4.08 1.21
CA PHE A 32 -3.87 -4.03 0.18
C PHE A 32 -3.51 -2.97 -0.86
N ALA A 33 -3.81 -3.27 -2.12
CA ALA A 33 -3.70 -2.35 -3.23
C ALA A 33 -5.08 -1.83 -3.64
N VAL A 34 -5.16 -0.55 -3.99
CA VAL A 34 -6.38 0.12 -4.45
C VAL A 34 -6.07 0.98 -5.65
N THR A 35 -7.03 1.05 -6.57
CA THR A 35 -7.05 2.08 -7.61
C THR A 35 -8.02 3.18 -7.17
N VAL A 36 -7.61 4.44 -7.29
CA VAL A 36 -8.45 5.61 -7.03
C VAL A 36 -8.68 6.39 -8.32
N ARG A 37 -9.88 6.96 -8.49
CA ARG A 37 -10.21 7.72 -9.72
C ARG A 37 -9.41 9.01 -9.83
N ALA A 38 -9.23 9.69 -8.69
CA ALA A 38 -8.50 10.93 -8.58
C ALA A 38 -7.88 11.03 -7.19
N ALA A 39 -6.68 11.61 -7.11
CA ALA A 39 -6.06 11.90 -5.82
C ALA A 39 -6.86 13.00 -5.11
N ALA A 40 -7.22 12.75 -3.85
CA ALA A 40 -7.75 13.75 -2.93
C ALA A 40 -6.64 14.16 -1.92
N PRO A 41 -6.79 15.29 -1.23
CA PRO A 41 -5.86 15.66 -0.16
C PRO A 41 -5.77 14.54 0.90
N VAL A 42 -4.55 14.09 1.20
CA VAL A 42 -4.31 13.13 2.29
C VAL A 42 -4.30 13.89 3.61
N VAL A 43 -5.20 13.51 4.52
CA VAL A 43 -5.28 14.05 5.88
C VAL A 43 -4.65 13.05 6.83
N LEU A 44 -3.60 13.46 7.55
CA LEU A 44 -2.86 12.62 8.47
C LEU A 44 -3.34 12.79 9.91
N ALA A 45 -3.34 11.71 10.68
CA ALA A 45 -3.66 11.71 12.11
C ALA A 45 -2.45 11.36 12.98
N GLU A 46 -1.71 10.31 12.63
CA GLU A 46 -0.57 9.80 13.41
C GLU A 46 0.80 10.21 12.86
N HIS A 47 0.86 10.67 11.61
CA HIS A 47 2.11 10.98 10.91
C HIS A 47 2.22 12.47 10.59
N ASP A 48 3.45 12.96 10.52
CA ASP A 48 3.74 14.36 10.26
C ASP A 48 3.68 14.71 8.76
N GLU A 49 4.07 13.78 7.88
CA GLU A 49 4.22 14.02 6.45
C GLU A 49 3.86 12.81 5.59
N TYR A 50 3.51 13.06 4.32
CA TYR A 50 3.32 12.03 3.30
C TYR A 50 3.93 12.47 1.97
N ARG A 51 4.24 11.49 1.11
CA ARG A 51 4.64 11.72 -0.27
C ARG A 51 3.99 10.71 -1.21
N TRP A 52 3.61 11.18 -2.38
CA TRP A 52 3.38 10.31 -3.54
C TRP A 52 4.73 9.99 -4.17
N ALA A 53 5.04 8.72 -4.37
CA ALA A 53 6.30 8.29 -4.97
C ALA A 53 6.03 7.29 -6.09
N HIS A 54 6.78 7.42 -7.19
CA HIS A 54 6.81 6.38 -8.21
C HIS A 54 7.54 5.15 -7.66
N PRO A 55 7.06 3.92 -7.88
CA PRO A 55 7.74 2.71 -7.41
C PRO A 55 9.22 2.65 -7.84
N ASP A 56 9.50 2.99 -9.10
CA ASP A 56 10.86 2.99 -9.67
C ASP A 56 11.78 4.10 -9.09
N SER A 57 11.24 5.01 -8.28
CA SER A 57 12.05 6.07 -7.64
C SER A 57 12.87 5.58 -6.44
N GLY A 58 12.69 4.30 -6.03
CA GLY A 58 13.36 3.75 -4.84
C GLY A 58 12.97 4.51 -3.58
N PRO A 59 11.68 4.52 -3.19
CA PRO A 59 11.25 5.23 -1.99
C PRO A 59 11.98 4.69 -0.74
N PRO A 60 12.26 5.55 0.26
CA PRO A 60 12.99 5.16 1.47
C PRO A 60 12.08 4.35 2.39
N VAL A 61 11.85 3.09 2.04
CA VAL A 61 11.04 2.13 2.78
C VAL A 61 11.91 0.96 3.26
N THR A 62 11.37 0.14 4.16
CA THR A 62 12.05 -1.10 4.59
C THR A 62 12.09 -2.13 3.45
N ASP A 63 13.01 -3.09 3.53
CA ASP A 63 13.14 -4.17 2.53
C ASP A 63 11.83 -4.95 2.35
N ALA A 64 11.08 -5.18 3.43
CA ALA A 64 9.78 -5.85 3.37
C ALA A 64 8.78 -5.07 2.51
N VAL A 65 8.67 -3.75 2.70
CA VAL A 65 7.76 -2.91 1.90
C VAL A 65 8.26 -2.80 0.46
N ALA A 66 9.57 -2.71 0.23
CA ALA A 66 10.14 -2.71 -1.11
C ALA A 66 9.78 -3.98 -1.90
N ALA A 67 9.79 -5.15 -1.23
CA ALA A 67 9.38 -6.41 -1.82
C ALA A 67 7.89 -6.40 -2.22
N VAL A 68 7.00 -5.85 -1.38
CA VAL A 68 5.57 -5.71 -1.72
C VAL A 68 5.36 -4.82 -2.95
N LEU A 69 6.06 -3.68 -3.02
CA LEU A 69 5.97 -2.78 -4.18
C LEU A 69 6.45 -3.46 -5.47
N ALA A 70 7.53 -4.24 -5.40
CA ALA A 70 8.05 -4.99 -6.54
C ALA A 70 7.08 -6.10 -6.99
N ALA A 71 6.49 -6.85 -6.06
CA ALA A 71 5.49 -7.88 -6.36
C ALA A 71 4.23 -7.29 -7.01
N HIS A 72 3.77 -6.15 -6.50
CA HIS A 72 2.65 -5.41 -7.07
C HIS A 72 2.95 -4.93 -8.49
N ALA A 73 4.13 -4.33 -8.72
CA ALA A 73 4.56 -3.86 -10.05
C ALA A 73 4.68 -5.00 -11.07
N ALA A 74 5.08 -6.19 -10.65
CA ALA A 74 5.14 -7.38 -11.48
C ALA A 74 3.75 -8.00 -11.80
N GLY A 75 2.65 -7.43 -11.28
CA GLY A 75 1.31 -7.98 -11.46
C GLY A 75 1.10 -9.31 -10.72
N THR A 76 1.95 -9.63 -9.75
CA THR A 76 1.86 -10.88 -8.95
C THR A 76 0.89 -10.75 -7.77
N VAL A 77 0.08 -9.69 -7.77
CA VAL A 77 -1.05 -9.54 -6.84
C VAL A 77 -2.00 -10.71 -7.09
N ARG A 78 -2.35 -11.44 -6.04
CA ARG A 78 -3.39 -12.48 -6.09
C ARG A 78 -4.74 -11.83 -6.34
N GLY A 79 -5.03 -11.52 -7.59
CA GLY A 79 -6.36 -11.16 -8.04
C GLY A 79 -7.28 -12.35 -7.79
N SER A 80 -8.32 -12.13 -6.99
CA SER A 80 -9.50 -12.99 -6.96
C SER A 80 -10.04 -13.06 -8.38
N GLY A 81 -9.66 -14.12 -9.12
CA GLY A 81 -10.31 -14.47 -10.38
C GLY A 81 -11.79 -14.69 -10.10
N ALA A 82 -12.64 -13.90 -10.74
CA ALA A 82 -14.06 -14.19 -10.90
C ALA A 82 -14.25 -15.40 -11.82
#